data_AF-A0A2M7XTM4-F1
#
_entry.id   AF-A0A2M7XTM4-F1
#
_cell.length_a   1.000
_cell.length_b   1.000
_cell.length_c   1.000
_cell.angle_alpha   90.00
_cell.angle_beta   90.00
_cell.angle_gamma   90.00
#
_symmetry.space_group_name_H-M   'P 1'
#
loop_
_entity.id
_entity.type
_entity.pdbx_description
1 polymer ?
#
loop_
_entity_poly.entity_id
_entity_poly.type
_entity_poly.pdbx_seq_one_letter_code
_entity_poly.pdbx_strand_id
1 'polypeptide(L)'
;SEVKKNAPAQDAQLIFNQVDSAGDDHGDNGQFTYPTNQQFQPGIADITSLQIWEHSENLTFRLTFSNLVDPGWHPEYGYQLTYVAIGLDSGPGGAVQIGKNGGTTFPHNFTANRTVYVSGGIQIHDEAGKILAEYMPLDEWGAIGDVSLKQVQFSLPRELFPT
;
A
#
# COMPACT_ATOMS: atom_id res chain seq x y z
N SER A 1 4.18 5.77 -17.70
CA SER A 1 4.12 6.43 -16.39
C SER A 1 4.90 5.57 -15.41
N GLU A 2 6.12 5.98 -15.05
CA GLU A 2 7.00 5.20 -14.17
C GLU A 2 6.67 5.48 -12.71
N VAL A 3 6.43 4.42 -11.94
CA VAL A 3 6.42 4.46 -10.47
C VAL A 3 7.86 4.57 -10.01
N LYS A 4 8.13 5.44 -9.03
CA LYS A 4 9.49 5.68 -8.52
C LYS A 4 9.56 5.43 -7.02
N LYS A 5 10.68 4.83 -6.57
CA LYS A 5 11.09 4.82 -5.17
C LYS A 5 11.62 6.20 -4.81
N ASN A 6 10.76 7.09 -4.34
CA ASN A 6 11.20 8.43 -3.96
C ASN A 6 10.67 8.78 -2.56
N ALA A 7 11.53 9.43 -1.78
CA ALA A 7 11.05 10.31 -0.72
C ALA A 7 10.15 11.39 -1.32
N PRO A 8 9.23 11.98 -0.54
CA PRO A 8 8.49 13.14 -1.00
C PRO A 8 9.45 14.18 -1.59
N ALA A 9 9.07 14.80 -2.72
CA ALA A 9 9.85 15.89 -3.29
C ALA A 9 10.02 17.01 -2.24
N GLN A 10 11.08 17.81 -2.36
CA GLN A 10 11.42 18.82 -1.35
C GLN A 10 10.28 19.85 -1.13
N ASP A 11 9.49 20.10 -2.17
CA ASP A 11 8.33 20.99 -2.20
C ASP A 11 6.99 20.24 -2.11
N ALA A 12 7.00 18.93 -1.84
CA ALA A 12 5.78 18.14 -1.68
C ALA A 12 5.04 18.52 -0.39
N GLN A 13 3.73 18.70 -0.48
CA GLN A 13 2.86 19.01 0.64
C GLN A 13 2.24 17.73 1.20
N LEU A 14 2.28 17.54 2.52
CA LEU A 14 1.51 16.47 3.19
C LEU A 14 0.01 16.79 3.09
N ILE A 15 -0.74 15.98 2.34
CA ILE A 15 -2.18 16.16 2.11
C ILE A 15 -3.04 15.17 2.90
N PHE A 16 -2.47 14.04 3.32
CA PHE A 16 -3.16 13.04 4.12
C PHE A 16 -2.20 12.44 5.15
N ASN A 17 -2.65 12.32 6.40
CA ASN A 17 -1.91 11.68 7.48
C ASN A 17 -2.90 11.01 8.42
N GLN A 18 -3.01 9.70 8.32
CA GLN A 18 -3.83 8.90 9.22
C GLN A 18 -2.92 8.00 10.05
N VAL A 19 -3.09 8.07 11.37
CA VAL A 19 -2.48 7.15 12.32
C VAL A 19 -3.48 6.05 12.63
N ASP A 20 -2.98 4.85 12.85
CA ASP A 20 -3.75 3.68 13.24
C ASP A 20 -3.20 3.06 14.52
N SER A 21 -4.02 2.30 15.23
CA SER A 21 -3.66 1.75 16.54
C SER A 21 -2.82 0.49 16.39
N ALA A 22 -1.63 0.47 16.98
CA ALA A 22 -0.79 -0.74 16.96
C ALA A 22 -1.48 -1.94 17.65
N GLY A 23 -1.30 -3.13 17.09
CA GLY A 23 -1.80 -4.40 17.61
C GLY A 23 -3.25 -4.73 17.24
N ASP A 24 -3.80 -4.10 16.20
CA ASP A 24 -5.14 -4.36 15.68
C ASP A 24 -5.18 -5.26 14.43
N ASP A 25 -4.06 -5.92 14.13
CA ASP A 25 -3.83 -6.85 13.01
C ASP A 25 -4.52 -8.22 13.17
N HIS A 26 -5.65 -8.24 13.88
CA HIS A 26 -6.45 -9.41 14.21
C HIS A 26 -7.83 -9.44 13.52
N GLY A 27 -8.04 -8.54 12.55
CA GLY A 27 -9.28 -8.39 11.80
C GLY A 27 -10.44 -7.84 12.65
N ASP A 28 -11.58 -7.56 12.00
CA ASP A 28 -12.71 -6.84 12.63
C ASP A 28 -13.28 -7.50 13.90
N ASN A 29 -13.14 -8.82 14.05
CA ASN A 29 -13.60 -9.56 15.23
C ASN A 29 -12.47 -9.90 16.23
N GLY A 30 -11.24 -9.49 15.94
CA GLY A 30 -10.06 -9.76 16.75
C GLY A 30 -9.68 -11.24 16.86
N GLN A 31 -10.15 -12.10 15.94
CA GLN A 31 -9.93 -13.56 16.00
C GLN A 31 -8.88 -14.07 15.02
N PHE A 32 -8.39 -13.23 14.11
CA PHE A 32 -7.38 -13.67 13.16
C PHE A 32 -6.04 -13.86 13.87
N THR A 33 -5.34 -14.92 13.49
CA THR A 33 -4.02 -15.26 14.02
C THR A 33 -3.06 -15.41 12.85
N TYR A 34 -1.80 -15.04 13.10
CA TYR A 34 -0.76 -15.24 12.12
C TYR A 34 -0.55 -16.72 11.81
N PRO A 35 -0.16 -17.06 10.56
CA PRO A 35 0.34 -18.40 10.26
C PRO A 35 1.47 -18.80 11.21
N THR A 36 1.54 -20.09 11.57
CA THR A 36 2.50 -20.59 12.58
C THR A 36 3.94 -20.69 12.08
N ASN A 37 4.18 -20.48 10.78
CA ASN A 37 5.51 -20.47 10.22
C ASN A 37 6.27 -19.23 10.71
N GLN A 38 7.51 -19.42 11.18
CA GLN A 38 8.33 -18.37 11.81
C GLN A 38 8.63 -17.16 10.94
N GLN A 39 8.47 -17.27 9.60
CA GLN A 39 8.64 -16.13 8.70
C GLN A 39 7.49 -15.12 8.82
N PHE A 40 6.29 -15.55 9.25
CA PHE A 40 5.16 -14.67 9.53
C PHE A 40 5.30 -14.07 10.92
N GLN A 41 6.24 -13.14 11.06
CA GLN A 41 6.48 -12.46 12.33
C GLN A 41 5.29 -11.56 12.69
N PRO A 42 4.98 -11.38 13.99
CA PRO A 42 3.95 -10.44 14.41
C PRO A 42 4.17 -9.02 13.88
N GLY A 43 3.09 -8.33 13.55
CA GLY A 43 3.08 -6.93 13.09
C GLY A 43 3.28 -6.70 11.58
N ILE A 44 3.48 -7.75 10.77
CA ILE A 44 3.64 -7.60 9.31
C ILE A 44 2.33 -7.23 8.58
N ALA A 45 1.18 -7.37 9.25
CA ALA A 45 -0.13 -6.91 8.79
C ALA A 45 -0.69 -5.76 9.64
N ASP A 46 0.10 -5.20 10.55
CA ASP A 46 -0.26 -4.10 11.45
C ASP A 46 0.24 -2.77 10.87
N ILE A 47 -0.62 -2.07 10.14
CA ILE A 47 -0.34 -0.73 9.62
C ILE A 47 -0.54 0.25 10.77
N THR A 48 0.43 1.12 11.02
CA THR A 48 0.34 2.14 12.08
C THR A 48 0.19 3.55 11.53
N SER A 49 0.49 3.77 10.24
CA SER A 49 0.14 5.02 9.56
C SER A 49 0.14 4.91 8.05
N LEU A 50 -0.69 5.76 7.44
CA LEU A 50 -0.64 6.11 6.03
C LEU A 50 -0.45 7.62 5.88
N GLN A 51 0.59 8.00 5.14
CA GLN A 51 0.87 9.37 4.77
C GLN A 51 0.88 9.52 3.25
N ILE A 52 0.27 10.59 2.74
CA ILE A 52 0.27 10.94 1.32
C ILE A 52 0.74 12.38 1.16
N TRP A 53 1.77 12.57 0.35
CA TRP A 53 2.27 13.88 -0.06
C TRP A 53 1.96 14.14 -1.51
N GLU A 54 1.51 15.35 -1.81
CA GLU A 54 1.26 15.83 -3.16
C GLU A 54 2.40 16.74 -3.63
N HIS A 55 2.89 16.44 -4.82
CA HIS A 55 3.74 17.30 -5.63
C HIS A 55 3.07 17.48 -7.00
N SER A 56 3.47 18.53 -7.73
CA SER A 56 2.89 18.87 -9.04
C SER A 56 2.86 17.70 -10.04
N GLU A 57 3.84 16.79 -9.96
CA GLU A 57 3.98 15.65 -10.87
C GLU A 57 3.57 14.30 -10.27
N ASN A 58 3.46 14.18 -8.95
CA ASN A 58 3.27 12.87 -8.31
C ASN A 58 2.59 12.94 -6.93
N LEU A 59 1.98 11.82 -6.55
CA LEU A 59 1.58 11.53 -5.17
C LEU A 59 2.56 10.52 -4.59
N THR A 60 3.14 10.84 -3.43
CA THR A 60 4.01 9.92 -2.68
C THR A 60 3.23 9.31 -1.53
N PHE A 61 3.23 8.00 -1.43
CA PHE A 61 2.59 7.22 -0.38
C PHE A 61 3.67 6.67 0.55
N ARG A 62 3.44 6.74 1.87
CA ARG A 62 4.23 6.04 2.87
C ARG A 62 3.29 5.30 3.82
N LEU A 63 3.46 3.99 3.84
CA LEU A 63 2.85 3.09 4.82
C LEU A 63 3.90 2.78 5.88
N THR A 64 3.55 2.88 7.15
CA THR A 64 4.40 2.43 8.26
C THR A 64 3.71 1.26 8.95
N PHE A 65 4.48 0.25 9.33
CA PHE A 65 3.99 -0.96 10.00
C PHE A 65 4.63 -1.12 11.38
N SER A 66 3.94 -1.83 12.28
CA SER A 66 4.56 -2.25 13.56
C SER A 66 5.75 -3.18 13.32
N ASN A 67 5.72 -3.97 12.25
CA ASN A 67 6.84 -4.76 11.79
C ASN A 67 6.84 -4.90 10.26
N LEU A 68 8.02 -5.11 9.68
CA LEU A 68 8.18 -5.45 8.27
C LEU A 68 9.37 -6.40 8.16
N VAL A 69 9.24 -7.44 7.34
CA VAL A 69 10.25 -8.50 7.27
C VAL A 69 10.69 -8.77 5.85
N ASP A 70 11.91 -9.24 5.71
CA ASP A 70 12.46 -9.75 4.46
C ASP A 70 13.15 -11.09 4.74
N PRO A 71 12.48 -12.23 4.44
CA PRO A 71 13.08 -13.56 4.56
C PRO A 71 14.08 -13.89 3.44
N GLY A 72 14.29 -12.98 2.46
CA GLY A 72 15.34 -13.06 1.44
C GLY A 72 14.97 -13.84 0.18
N TRP A 73 13.68 -14.10 -0.08
CA TRP A 73 13.25 -14.81 -1.30
C TRP A 73 13.15 -13.89 -2.52
N HIS A 74 12.82 -12.62 -2.29
CA HIS A 74 12.71 -11.56 -3.31
C HIS A 74 13.29 -10.26 -2.73
N PRO A 75 14.62 -10.19 -2.57
CA PRO A 75 15.27 -9.02 -1.97
C PRO A 75 15.00 -7.74 -2.77
N GLU A 76 14.68 -7.85 -4.06
CA GLU A 76 14.32 -6.72 -4.92
C GLU A 76 13.11 -5.91 -4.41
N TYR A 77 12.26 -6.48 -3.55
CA TYR A 77 11.12 -5.78 -2.98
C TYR A 77 11.49 -4.95 -1.74
N GLY A 78 12.53 -5.37 -1.01
CA GLY A 78 12.93 -4.84 0.30
C GLY A 78 12.01 -5.26 1.46
N TYR A 79 11.02 -6.12 1.20
CA TYR A 79 10.12 -6.73 2.17
C TYR A 79 9.29 -7.85 1.52
N GLN A 80 8.71 -8.74 2.33
CA GLN A 80 7.83 -9.82 1.85
C GLN A 80 6.71 -10.12 2.85
N LEU A 81 5.76 -10.97 2.45
CA LEU A 81 4.63 -11.46 3.27
C LEU A 81 3.56 -10.43 3.66
N THR A 82 3.76 -9.15 3.32
CA THR A 82 2.79 -8.07 3.53
C THR A 82 2.09 -7.70 2.23
N TYR A 83 0.79 -7.43 2.31
CA TYR A 83 -0.04 -6.95 1.21
C TYR A 83 -0.98 -5.85 1.71
N VAL A 84 -1.15 -4.78 0.93
CA VAL A 84 -2.07 -3.68 1.25
C VAL A 84 -2.92 -3.35 0.03
N ALA A 85 -4.19 -3.04 0.26
CA ALA A 85 -5.05 -2.41 -0.73
C ALA A 85 -5.45 -1.01 -0.24
N ILE A 86 -5.23 0.00 -1.07
CA ILE A 86 -5.60 1.39 -0.79
C ILE A 86 -6.72 1.76 -1.76
N GLY A 87 -7.91 2.00 -1.23
CA GLY A 87 -9.04 2.53 -2.01
C GLY A 87 -8.99 4.05 -2.04
N LEU A 88 -9.16 4.64 -3.23
CA LEU A 88 -9.26 6.08 -3.43
C LEU A 88 -10.61 6.41 -4.06
N ASP A 89 -11.36 7.27 -3.38
CA ASP A 89 -12.63 7.82 -3.83
C ASP A 89 -12.39 9.21 -4.41
N SER A 90 -12.91 9.43 -5.60
CA SER A 90 -12.82 10.68 -6.36
C SER A 90 -14.18 11.19 -6.83
N GLY A 91 -15.27 10.60 -6.35
CA GLY A 91 -16.63 10.97 -6.72
C GLY A 91 -17.53 9.79 -7.05
N PRO A 92 -18.63 10.03 -7.77
CA PRO A 92 -19.68 9.03 -7.96
C PRO A 92 -19.18 7.71 -8.57
N GLY A 93 -19.75 6.60 -8.09
CA GLY A 93 -19.40 5.25 -8.54
C GLY A 93 -18.25 4.65 -7.73
N GLY A 94 -17.60 3.63 -8.29
CA GLY A 94 -16.48 2.95 -7.65
C GLY A 94 -16.75 1.47 -7.31
N ALA A 95 -15.67 0.75 -7.09
CA ALA A 95 -15.69 -0.63 -6.65
C ALA A 95 -15.92 -0.71 -5.13
N VAL A 96 -16.82 -1.60 -4.71
CA VAL A 96 -17.03 -1.93 -3.29
C VAL A 96 -16.10 -3.04 -2.81
N GLN A 97 -15.68 -3.92 -3.71
CA GLN A 97 -14.84 -5.07 -3.37
C GLN A 97 -13.37 -4.65 -3.31
N ILE A 98 -12.64 -5.16 -2.31
CA ILE A 98 -11.18 -4.96 -2.22
C ILE A 98 -10.46 -5.74 -3.34
N GLY A 99 -11.07 -6.79 -3.92
CA GLY A 99 -10.46 -7.58 -4.98
C GLY A 99 -9.34 -8.52 -4.50
N LYS A 100 -8.59 -9.10 -5.43
CA LYS A 100 -7.43 -9.99 -5.18
C LYS A 100 -7.70 -11.12 -4.17
N ASN A 101 -8.89 -11.72 -4.23
CA ASN A 101 -9.35 -12.77 -3.31
C ASN A 101 -9.43 -12.36 -1.82
N GLY A 102 -9.50 -11.07 -1.51
CA GLY A 102 -9.64 -10.59 -0.12
C GLY A 102 -10.96 -10.98 0.55
N GLY A 103 -11.97 -11.40 -0.22
CA GLY A 103 -13.23 -11.92 0.33
C GLY A 103 -14.05 -10.90 1.13
N THR A 104 -13.75 -9.61 0.98
CA THR A 104 -14.38 -8.52 1.73
C THR A 104 -14.56 -7.26 0.88
N THR A 105 -15.36 -6.32 1.40
CA THR A 105 -15.60 -4.99 0.85
C THR A 105 -14.91 -3.91 1.66
N PHE A 106 -14.74 -2.72 1.09
CA PHE A 106 -14.36 -1.57 1.89
C PHE A 106 -15.40 -1.28 3.00
N PRO A 107 -14.98 -0.81 4.18
CA PRO A 107 -15.88 -0.53 5.29
C PRO A 107 -16.73 0.73 5.02
N HIS A 108 -17.76 0.95 5.85
CA HIS A 108 -18.58 2.17 5.86
C HIS A 108 -19.22 2.57 4.51
N ASN A 109 -19.52 1.59 3.64
CA ASN A 109 -20.03 1.80 2.28
C ASN A 109 -19.08 2.61 1.38
N PHE A 110 -17.78 2.60 1.68
CA PHE A 110 -16.78 3.25 0.84
C PHE A 110 -16.72 2.59 -0.54
N THR A 111 -16.57 3.41 -1.57
CA THR A 111 -16.42 2.98 -2.97
C THR A 111 -15.15 3.56 -3.55
N ALA A 112 -14.33 2.72 -4.16
CA ALA A 112 -13.04 3.12 -4.73
C ALA A 112 -13.14 3.31 -6.25
N ASN A 113 -12.90 4.51 -6.77
CA ASN A 113 -12.69 4.69 -8.21
C ASN A 113 -11.31 4.19 -8.64
N ARG A 114 -10.34 4.21 -7.72
CA ARG A 114 -9.02 3.61 -7.91
C ARG A 114 -8.68 2.71 -6.73
N THR A 115 -8.11 1.56 -7.03
CA THR A 115 -7.52 0.69 -6.00
C THR A 115 -6.04 0.51 -6.30
N VAL A 116 -5.20 0.85 -5.32
CA VAL A 116 -3.75 0.61 -5.37
C VAL A 116 -3.46 -0.64 -4.55
N TYR A 117 -2.95 -1.67 -5.21
CA TYR A 117 -2.47 -2.88 -4.56
C TYR A 117 -0.97 -2.80 -4.38
N VAL A 118 -0.50 -3.01 -3.15
CA VAL A 118 0.90 -2.89 -2.76
C VAL A 118 1.34 -4.23 -2.17
N SER A 119 2.32 -4.86 -2.81
CA SER A 119 2.99 -6.07 -2.38
C SER A 119 4.45 -5.99 -2.86
N GLY A 120 5.06 -7.08 -3.35
CA GLY A 120 6.38 -6.98 -4.00
C GLY A 120 6.44 -5.92 -5.10
N GLY A 121 5.31 -5.63 -5.76
CA GLY A 121 5.14 -4.52 -6.69
C GLY A 121 3.90 -3.70 -6.38
N ILE A 122 3.54 -2.84 -7.33
CA ILE A 122 2.38 -1.96 -7.24
C ILE A 122 1.50 -2.17 -8.47
N GLN A 123 0.20 -2.34 -8.27
CA GLN A 123 -0.78 -2.28 -9.35
C GLN A 123 -1.85 -1.24 -9.03
N ILE A 124 -2.23 -0.45 -10.02
CA ILE A 124 -3.37 0.47 -9.93
C ILE A 124 -4.48 -0.02 -10.83
N HIS A 125 -5.67 -0.15 -10.27
CA HIS A 125 -6.87 -0.59 -10.97
C HIS A 125 -7.91 0.51 -10.99
N ASP A 126 -8.72 0.57 -12.05
CA ASP A 126 -9.97 1.33 -12.05
C ASP A 126 -11.11 0.54 -11.35
N GLU A 127 -12.29 1.16 -11.22
CA GLU A 127 -13.46 0.53 -10.60
C GLU A 127 -13.98 -0.73 -11.31
N ALA A 128 -13.60 -0.95 -12.58
CA ALA A 128 -13.94 -2.15 -13.34
C ALA A 128 -12.89 -3.26 -13.17
N GLY A 129 -11.82 -3.02 -12.41
CA GLY A 129 -10.71 -3.95 -12.20
C GLY A 129 -9.71 -4.00 -13.36
N LYS A 130 -9.74 -3.00 -14.27
CA LYS A 130 -8.72 -2.89 -15.32
C LYS A 130 -7.44 -2.29 -14.73
N ILE A 131 -6.31 -2.91 -15.04
CA ILE A 131 -4.99 -2.39 -14.68
C ILE A 131 -4.70 -1.12 -15.49
N LEU A 132 -4.48 -0.01 -14.79
CA LEU A 132 -4.09 1.28 -15.36
C LEU A 132 -2.57 1.46 -15.37
N ALA A 133 -1.90 0.96 -14.33
CA ALA A 133 -0.45 1.02 -14.20
C ALA A 133 0.04 -0.15 -13.32
N GLU A 134 1.29 -0.56 -13.57
CA GLU A 134 1.98 -1.56 -12.78
C GLU A 134 3.44 -1.16 -12.60
N TYR A 135 4.00 -1.56 -11.47
CA TYR A 135 5.42 -1.48 -11.19
C TYR A 135 5.87 -2.75 -10.48
N MET A 136 7.00 -3.29 -10.92
CA MET A 136 7.67 -4.41 -10.29
C MET A 136 9.16 -4.06 -10.18
N PRO A 137 9.73 -4.02 -8.96
CA PRO A 137 11.18 -3.89 -8.79
C PRO A 137 11.91 -5.00 -9.56
N LEU A 138 12.95 -4.64 -10.29
CA LEU A 138 13.83 -5.59 -10.98
C LEU A 138 15.06 -5.95 -10.15
N ASP A 139 15.41 -5.09 -9.19
CA ASP A 139 16.54 -5.22 -8.28
C ASP A 139 16.28 -4.41 -6.99
N GLU A 140 17.21 -4.50 -6.03
CA GLU A 140 17.12 -3.84 -4.72
C GLU A 140 17.13 -2.30 -4.80
N TRP A 141 17.61 -1.71 -5.89
CA TRP A 141 17.55 -0.25 -6.07
C TRP A 141 16.10 0.20 -6.30
N GLY A 142 15.31 -0.65 -6.96
CA GLY A 142 13.88 -0.46 -7.16
C GLY A 142 13.00 -0.81 -5.95
N ALA A 143 13.57 -1.37 -4.88
CA ALA A 143 12.82 -1.81 -3.70
C ALA A 143 11.99 -0.68 -3.08
N ILE A 144 10.71 -0.94 -2.82
CA ILE A 144 9.78 0.03 -2.20
C ILE A 144 9.66 -0.17 -0.69
N GLY A 145 10.11 -1.33 -0.17
CA GLY A 145 10.18 -1.61 1.26
C GLY A 145 11.53 -1.27 1.89
N ASP A 146 11.49 -0.92 3.17
CA ASP A 146 12.64 -0.79 4.05
C ASP A 146 12.29 -1.38 5.42
N VAL A 147 12.82 -2.58 5.72
CA VAL A 147 12.59 -3.27 7.00
C VAL A 147 13.20 -2.56 8.20
N SER A 148 14.24 -1.76 8.02
CA SER A 148 14.88 -1.02 9.11
C SER A 148 14.00 0.16 9.57
N LEU A 149 13.29 0.77 8.62
CA LEU A 149 12.30 1.82 8.88
C LEU A 149 10.88 1.27 9.09
N LYS A 150 10.65 -0.01 8.77
CA LYS A 150 9.34 -0.67 8.76
C LYS A 150 8.35 0.07 7.85
N GLN A 151 8.82 0.47 6.69
CA GLN A 151 8.08 1.33 5.78
C GLN A 151 8.00 0.74 4.37
N VAL A 152 6.87 0.98 3.72
CA VAL A 152 6.73 0.84 2.27
C VAL A 152 6.43 2.22 1.70
N GLN A 153 7.26 2.69 0.78
CA GLN A 153 7.17 4.03 0.21
C GLN A 153 7.36 4.04 -1.31
N PHE A 154 6.47 4.75 -2.01
CA PHE A 154 6.49 4.85 -3.46
C PHE A 154 5.78 6.12 -3.94
N SER A 155 6.13 6.58 -5.14
CA SER A 155 5.48 7.71 -5.80
C SER A 155 4.77 7.28 -7.07
N LEU A 156 3.53 7.75 -7.25
CA LEU A 156 2.68 7.48 -8.40
C LEU A 156 2.45 8.79 -9.19
N PRO A 157 2.60 8.78 -10.52
CA PRO A 157 2.32 9.95 -11.36
C PRO A 157 0.93 10.55 -11.12
N ARG A 158 0.85 11.89 -11.02
CA ARG A 158 -0.40 12.59 -10.66
C ARG A 158 -1.52 12.33 -11.66
N GLU A 159 -1.18 12.14 -12.94
CA GLU A 159 -2.06 11.79 -14.05
C GLU A 159 -2.87 10.49 -13.86
N LEU A 160 -2.45 9.60 -12.96
CA LEU A 160 -3.17 8.37 -12.64
C LEU A 160 -4.39 8.60 -11.74
N PHE A 161 -4.47 9.80 -11.16
CA PHE A 161 -5.53 10.22 -10.26
C PHE A 161 -6.30 11.38 -10.88
N PRO A 162 -7.63 11.39 -10.75
CA PRO A 162 -8.43 12.53 -11.17
C PRO A 162 -8.01 13.80 -10.42
N THR A 163 -8.19 14.94 -11.09
CA THR A 163 -7.90 16.28 -10.58
C THR A 163 -8.98 16.78 -9.66
#